data_AF-A0A5P1ENA6-F1
#
_entry.id   AF-A0A5P1ENA6-F1
#
_cell.length_a   1.000
_cell.length_b   1.000
_cell.length_c   1.000
_cell.angle_alpha   90.00
_cell.angle_beta   90.00
_cell.angle_gamma   90.00
#
_symmetry.space_group_name_H-M   'P 1'
#
loop_
_entity.id
_entity.type
_entity.pdbx_description
1 polymer ?
#
loop_
_entity_poly.entity_id
_entity_poly.type
_entity_poly.pdbx_seq_one_letter_code
_entity_poly.pdbx_strand_id
1 'polypeptide(L)'
;MALSSQLLSPNGAKPINFSSKVPRPSICRRGSSSFRPKTQSKRSPFGRILASGSSESGRRQLEVVYDPEDRINRLADEVDKNASLSRLNLFSPCKINVFLRITGKREDGFHDLASLFHVISLGDTIKFSLSPTKTRDRLSTNVPGIPLDDSNLIIRALNLYRKKTGTDNFFWIHLDKKVPTGAGLGGGSSNAATALWAANQFSGSLATEKDLQEWSAEIGSDVPFFFSHGAAYCTGRGEIVEDIPRPIPLDLPMVLIKPREACPTAEVYKRFRLDQASSVDPLALLQKINENGISQDVCVNDLEPPAFEVVPSLKRLKQRVLAASRGEYNAVFMSGSGSTIVGIGSPDPPQFIYDDDDYKDVFLSEASFLTRQENQWYTEPSSSPASSFTKEEASNVE
;
A
#
# COMPACT_ATOMS: atom_id res chain seq x y z
N MET A 1 -0.11 -73.29 1.74
CA MET A 1 -0.52 -72.69 0.45
C MET A 1 0.00 -71.25 0.47
N ALA A 2 1.27 -71.00 0.12
CA ALA A 2 1.82 -70.84 -1.24
C ALA A 2 1.26 -69.55 -1.89
N LEU A 3 2.03 -68.50 -2.23
CA LEU A 3 3.45 -68.30 -2.63
C LEU A 3 3.95 -66.94 -2.06
N SER A 4 5.16 -66.76 -1.48
CA SER A 4 6.53 -66.76 -2.03
C SER A 4 6.70 -65.81 -3.23
N SER A 5 7.53 -64.75 -3.19
CA SER A 5 8.99 -64.84 -3.18
C SER A 5 9.72 -63.61 -2.59
N GLN A 6 10.75 -63.90 -1.79
CA GLN A 6 11.81 -63.00 -1.30
C GLN A 6 13.00 -62.90 -2.29
N LEU A 7 13.99 -62.07 -1.90
CA LEU A 7 15.44 -62.09 -2.18
C LEU A 7 15.89 -61.15 -3.32
N LEU A 8 16.99 -60.36 -3.27
CA LEU A 8 18.16 -60.19 -2.39
C LEU A 8 18.86 -58.85 -2.80
N SER A 9 19.42 -58.09 -1.86
CA SER A 9 20.57 -57.16 -2.10
C SER A 9 21.88 -57.99 -2.10
N PRO A 10 23.10 -57.55 -2.56
CA PRO A 10 23.81 -56.34 -2.08
C PRO A 10 24.90 -55.71 -3.01
N ASN A 11 25.58 -54.66 -2.49
CA ASN A 11 26.92 -54.11 -2.86
C ASN A 11 27.02 -53.35 -4.20
N GLY A 12 27.74 -52.23 -4.34
CA GLY A 12 28.66 -51.48 -3.49
C GLY A 12 29.32 -50.35 -4.31
N ALA A 13 30.19 -49.57 -3.66
CA ALA A 13 31.10 -48.54 -4.20
C ALA A 13 30.62 -47.06 -4.25
N LYS A 14 30.93 -46.34 -3.16
CA LYS A 14 31.44 -44.95 -3.13
C LYS A 14 32.96 -44.96 -3.47
N PRO A 15 33.70 -43.83 -3.46
CA PRO A 15 33.46 -42.45 -3.92
C PRO A 15 34.64 -41.92 -4.78
N ILE A 16 34.52 -40.73 -5.39
CA ILE A 16 35.71 -39.92 -5.75
C ILE A 16 35.55 -38.51 -5.20
N ASN A 17 36.43 -38.20 -4.26
CA ASN A 17 36.79 -36.87 -3.78
C ASN A 17 37.69 -36.17 -4.79
N PHE A 18 37.54 -34.85 -4.94
CA PHE A 18 38.71 -33.96 -5.01
C PHE A 18 38.45 -32.71 -4.16
N SER A 19 39.22 -32.62 -3.09
CA SER A 19 39.45 -31.43 -2.27
C SER A 19 40.87 -30.96 -2.59
N SER A 20 41.07 -29.66 -2.78
CA SER A 20 41.99 -28.90 -1.90
C SER A 20 42.18 -27.43 -2.32
N LYS A 21 41.85 -26.55 -1.37
CA LYS A 21 42.67 -25.47 -0.78
C LYS A 21 43.11 -24.24 -1.61
N VAL A 22 42.79 -23.11 -0.95
CA VAL A 22 43.14 -21.69 -1.14
C VAL A 22 44.63 -21.43 -0.82
N PRO A 23 45.23 -20.29 -1.26
CA PRO A 23 45.44 -19.17 -0.32
C PRO A 23 45.18 -17.76 -0.91
N ARG A 24 44.85 -16.81 -0.02
CA ARG A 24 44.86 -15.34 -0.24
C ARG A 24 46.31 -14.81 -0.35
N PRO A 25 46.48 -13.54 -0.74
CA PRO A 25 46.97 -12.60 0.27
C PRO A 25 46.22 -11.26 0.32
N SER A 26 46.21 -10.72 1.54
CA SER A 26 45.84 -9.36 1.95
C SER A 26 46.92 -8.33 1.62
N ILE A 27 46.55 -7.06 1.41
CA ILE A 27 47.27 -5.88 1.93
C ILE A 27 46.27 -4.74 2.18
N CYS A 28 46.33 -4.22 3.40
CA CYS A 28 45.70 -2.99 3.87
C CYS A 28 46.30 -1.74 3.21
N ARG A 29 45.48 -0.71 3.01
CA ARG A 29 45.91 0.66 3.34
C ARG A 29 44.84 1.39 4.14
N ARG A 30 45.24 1.75 5.36
CA ARG A 30 44.61 2.74 6.23
C ARG A 30 44.64 4.10 5.53
N GLY A 31 43.55 4.83 5.65
CA GLY A 31 43.45 6.25 5.36
C GLY A 31 42.38 6.85 6.27
N SER A 32 42.81 7.23 7.47
CA SER A 32 42.04 7.98 8.45
C SER A 32 41.65 9.36 7.91
N SER A 33 40.40 9.77 8.10
CA SER A 33 40.12 11.15 8.52
C SER A 33 38.78 11.24 9.24
N SER A 34 38.88 11.64 10.50
CA SER A 34 37.84 12.12 11.37
C SER A 34 37.24 13.41 10.83
N PHE A 35 35.91 13.54 10.75
CA PHE A 35 35.23 14.84 10.91
C PHE A 35 33.86 14.65 11.56
N ARG A 36 33.73 15.16 12.78
CA ARG A 36 32.45 15.44 13.47
C ARG A 36 31.87 16.78 12.97
N PRO A 37 30.58 17.06 13.23
CA PRO A 37 29.68 17.68 12.28
C PRO A 37 29.66 19.22 12.37
N LYS A 38 29.31 19.88 11.26
CA LYS A 38 28.72 21.22 11.28
C LYS A 38 27.32 21.13 10.69
N THR A 39 26.36 21.49 11.53
CA THR A 39 25.01 21.90 11.17
C THR A 39 25.04 23.00 10.14
N GLN A 40 24.26 22.86 9.07
CA GLN A 40 23.63 23.98 8.36
C GLN A 40 22.57 23.46 7.38
N SER A 41 21.32 23.85 7.68
CA SER A 41 20.17 24.06 6.79
C SER A 41 20.40 23.80 5.30
N LYS A 42 19.61 22.90 4.70
CA LYS A 42 19.38 22.89 3.26
C LYS A 42 17.90 22.71 2.92
N ARG A 43 17.43 23.77 2.26
CA ARG A 43 16.18 23.93 1.51
C ARG A 43 15.98 22.81 0.47
N SER A 44 14.71 22.58 0.16
CA SER A 44 14.19 21.73 -0.91
C SER A 44 14.88 21.94 -2.27
N PRO A 45 15.04 20.90 -3.10
CA PRO A 45 15.60 21.07 -4.43
C PRO A 45 14.48 21.40 -5.42
N PHE A 46 14.26 22.68 -5.67
CA PHE A 46 13.75 23.11 -6.97
C PHE A 46 14.89 22.96 -7.99
N GLY A 47 14.72 22.08 -8.98
CA GLY A 47 15.70 21.89 -10.04
C GLY A 47 15.80 23.12 -10.94
N ARG A 48 16.79 23.98 -10.70
CA ARG A 48 17.18 25.06 -11.64
C ARG A 48 18.17 24.52 -12.65
N ILE A 49 17.80 24.49 -13.93
CA ILE A 49 18.73 24.24 -15.03
C ILE A 49 19.11 25.60 -15.63
N LEU A 50 20.37 25.98 -15.48
CA LEU A 50 20.97 27.14 -16.16
C LEU A 50 21.74 26.62 -17.38
N ALA A 51 21.27 26.94 -18.58
CA ALA A 51 22.02 26.75 -19.81
C ALA A 51 22.72 28.06 -20.19
N SER A 52 24.06 28.07 -20.21
CA SER A 52 24.87 29.18 -20.70
C SER A 52 25.43 28.85 -22.09
N GLY A 53 24.85 29.42 -23.15
CA GLY A 53 25.46 29.44 -24.49
C GLY A 53 25.97 30.85 -24.82
N SER A 54 27.26 30.99 -25.06
CA SER A 54 27.94 32.26 -25.36
C SER A 54 27.65 32.77 -26.77
N SER A 55 27.00 33.94 -26.89
CA SER A 55 27.28 34.97 -27.90
C SER A 55 26.39 36.19 -27.63
N GLU A 56 26.87 37.36 -28.03
CA GLU A 56 26.35 38.71 -27.77
C GLU A 56 24.88 38.91 -28.17
N SER A 57 24.28 39.94 -27.57
CA SER A 57 22.92 40.50 -27.73
C SER A 57 21.80 39.97 -26.79
N GLY A 58 21.33 40.88 -25.92
CA GLY A 58 20.04 40.90 -25.20
C GLY A 58 19.46 39.58 -24.68
N ARG A 59 19.92 39.08 -23.52
CA ARG A 59 19.27 37.94 -22.85
C ARG A 59 18.05 38.38 -22.03
N ARG A 60 16.84 38.05 -22.49
CA ARG A 60 15.70 37.81 -21.59
C ARG A 60 15.97 36.52 -20.82
N GLN A 61 16.14 36.62 -19.51
CA GLN A 61 16.13 35.46 -18.62
C GLN A 61 14.71 34.87 -18.62
N LEU A 62 14.54 33.72 -19.27
CA LEU A 62 13.33 32.91 -19.15
C LEU A 62 13.50 31.98 -17.94
N GLU A 63 12.84 32.32 -16.83
CA GLU A 63 12.73 31.44 -15.67
C GLU A 63 11.67 30.38 -15.97
N VAL A 64 12.11 29.18 -16.34
CA VAL A 64 11.20 28.05 -16.56
C VAL A 64 10.93 27.39 -15.21
N VAL A 65 9.87 27.82 -14.54
CA VAL A 65 9.32 27.13 -13.38
C VAL A 65 8.62 25.87 -13.88
N TYR A 66 9.13 24.70 -13.51
CA TYR A 66 8.49 23.42 -13.82
C TYR A 66 7.35 23.20 -12.82
N ASP A 67 6.14 23.50 -13.25
CA ASP A 67 4.91 23.18 -12.53
C ASP A 67 4.20 21.99 -13.22
N PRO A 68 4.17 20.81 -12.58
CA PRO A 68 3.48 19.64 -13.11
C PRO A 68 1.98 19.86 -13.32
N GLU A 69 1.32 20.67 -12.49
CA GLU A 69 -0.11 20.96 -12.61
C GLU A 69 -0.38 21.80 -13.85
N ASP A 70 0.37 22.88 -14.02
CA ASP A 70 0.35 23.72 -15.21
C ASP A 70 0.64 22.95 -16.50
N ARG A 71 1.58 22.00 -16.46
CA ARG A 71 1.91 21.19 -17.63
C ARG A 71 0.77 20.24 -17.98
N ILE A 72 0.14 19.62 -16.98
CA ILE A 72 -1.04 18.77 -17.19
C ILE A 72 -2.22 19.63 -17.71
N ASN A 73 -2.42 20.82 -17.15
CA ASN A 73 -3.47 21.74 -17.58
C ASN A 73 -3.27 22.15 -19.05
N ARG A 74 -2.07 22.61 -19.42
CA ARG A 74 -1.73 23.01 -20.79
C ARG A 74 -1.89 21.86 -21.79
N LEU A 75 -1.48 20.64 -21.42
CA LEU A 75 -1.64 19.47 -22.28
C LEU A 75 -3.10 19.03 -22.40
N ALA A 76 -3.90 19.13 -21.32
CA ALA A 76 -5.32 18.82 -21.36
C ALA A 76 -6.09 19.79 -22.28
N ASP A 77 -5.72 21.08 -22.27
CA ASP A 77 -6.28 22.09 -23.16
C ASP A 77 -5.91 21.85 -24.64
N GLU A 78 -4.76 21.21 -24.89
CA GLU A 78 -4.31 20.81 -26.23
C GLU A 78 -4.98 19.51 -26.74
N VAL A 79 -5.46 18.63 -25.85
CA VAL A 79 -5.77 17.23 -26.20
C VAL A 79 -7.12 17.03 -26.88
N ASP A 80 -8.21 17.73 -26.55
CA ASP A 80 -9.41 17.75 -27.41
C ASP A 80 -10.49 18.68 -26.86
N LYS A 81 -11.07 19.57 -27.68
CA LYS A 81 -12.26 20.35 -27.30
C LYS A 81 -13.56 19.53 -27.39
N ASN A 82 -13.51 18.33 -27.95
CA ASN A 82 -14.67 17.47 -28.20
C ASN A 82 -14.74 16.22 -27.32
N ALA A 83 -13.77 15.98 -26.44
CA ALA A 83 -13.83 14.85 -25.50
C ALA A 83 -14.79 15.15 -24.34
N SER A 84 -15.69 14.21 -24.03
CA SER A 84 -16.65 14.34 -22.92
C SER A 84 -15.99 14.35 -21.53
N LEU A 85 -14.78 13.81 -21.42
CA LEU A 85 -13.95 13.77 -20.22
C LEU A 85 -12.49 14.05 -20.62
N SER A 86 -11.93 15.18 -20.17
CA SER A 86 -10.52 15.53 -20.45
C SER A 86 -9.57 15.11 -19.32
N ARG A 87 -10.08 15.05 -18.08
CA ARG A 87 -9.26 14.75 -16.88
C ARG A 87 -10.12 14.14 -15.76
N LEU A 88 -9.49 13.25 -15.00
CA LEU A 88 -9.99 12.74 -13.72
C LEU A 88 -8.98 13.05 -12.61
N ASN A 89 -9.49 13.32 -11.41
CA ASN A 89 -8.71 13.39 -10.18
C ASN A 89 -9.35 12.44 -9.17
N LEU A 90 -8.71 11.30 -8.94
CA LEU A 90 -9.33 10.17 -8.24
C LEU A 90 -8.61 9.86 -6.94
N PHE A 91 -9.40 9.58 -5.91
CA PHE A 91 -8.89 9.05 -4.65
C PHE A 91 -8.59 7.56 -4.78
N SER A 92 -7.41 7.13 -4.34
CA SER A 92 -6.97 5.74 -4.35
C SER A 92 -6.78 5.28 -2.91
N PRO A 93 -7.83 4.74 -2.27
CA PRO A 93 -7.83 4.50 -0.83
C PRO A 93 -6.94 3.32 -0.44
N CYS A 94 -6.57 3.24 0.82
CA CYS A 94 -5.95 2.06 1.41
C CYS A 94 -7.00 1.07 1.92
N LYS A 95 -6.50 -0.08 2.35
CA LYS A 95 -7.26 -1.07 3.11
C LYS A 95 -6.53 -1.45 4.39
N ILE A 96 -7.28 -1.99 5.34
CA ILE A 96 -6.74 -2.77 6.44
C ILE A 96 -7.26 -4.20 6.41
N ASN A 97 -6.52 -5.09 7.08
CA ASN A 97 -6.96 -6.45 7.39
C ASN A 97 -7.47 -6.47 8.83
N VAL A 98 -8.78 -6.48 9.06
CA VAL A 98 -9.34 -6.56 10.43
C VAL A 98 -8.91 -7.88 11.08
N PHE A 99 -9.00 -8.97 10.32
CA PHE A 99 -8.27 -10.20 10.61
C PHE A 99 -7.64 -10.75 9.34
N LEU A 100 -6.60 -11.56 9.45
CA LEU A 100 -5.94 -12.28 8.36
C LEU A 100 -5.53 -13.66 8.87
N ARG A 101 -6.15 -14.68 8.29
CA ARG A 101 -5.86 -16.08 8.60
C ARG A 101 -5.27 -16.75 7.38
N ILE A 102 -4.22 -17.55 7.58
CA ILE A 102 -3.67 -18.42 6.55
C ILE A 102 -4.30 -19.81 6.74
N THR A 103 -5.04 -20.27 5.75
CA THR A 103 -5.86 -21.50 5.82
C THR A 103 -5.17 -22.71 5.18
N GLY A 104 -4.16 -22.48 4.35
CA GLY A 104 -3.42 -23.56 3.70
C GLY A 104 -2.23 -23.08 2.89
N LYS A 105 -1.37 -24.03 2.49
CA LYS A 105 -0.32 -23.79 1.51
C LYS A 105 -0.75 -24.35 0.16
N ARG A 106 -0.51 -23.59 -0.90
CA ARG A 106 -0.92 -23.94 -2.26
C ARG A 106 0.24 -24.56 -3.05
N GLU A 107 -0.11 -25.29 -4.10
CA GLU A 107 0.86 -25.90 -5.03
C GLU A 107 1.59 -24.84 -5.88
N ASP A 108 0.95 -23.69 -6.13
CA ASP A 108 1.50 -22.56 -6.89
C ASP A 108 2.54 -21.72 -6.12
N GLY A 109 2.88 -22.13 -4.88
CA GLY A 109 3.85 -21.44 -4.03
C GLY A 109 3.27 -20.29 -3.20
N PHE A 110 1.98 -19.98 -3.35
CA PHE A 110 1.26 -19.03 -2.49
C PHE A 110 0.63 -19.74 -1.28
N HIS A 111 -0.12 -18.97 -0.49
CA HIS A 111 -0.91 -19.46 0.63
C HIS A 111 -2.38 -19.13 0.38
N ASP A 112 -3.26 -20.05 0.76
CA ASP A 112 -4.67 -19.73 0.91
C ASP A 112 -4.86 -18.93 2.19
N LEU A 113 -5.66 -17.88 2.11
CA LEU A 113 -6.00 -16.99 3.20
C LEU A 113 -7.51 -16.79 3.30
N ALA A 114 -7.93 -16.33 4.47
CA ALA A 114 -9.27 -15.84 4.75
C ALA A 114 -9.13 -14.58 5.60
N SER A 115 -9.72 -13.47 5.16
CA SER A 115 -9.49 -12.16 5.77
C SER A 115 -10.67 -11.23 5.58
N LEU A 116 -11.02 -10.46 6.61
CA LEU A 116 -11.90 -9.32 6.45
C LEU A 116 -11.06 -8.10 6.04
N PHE A 117 -11.20 -7.69 4.79
CA PHE A 117 -10.62 -6.45 4.30
C PHE A 117 -11.62 -5.31 4.47
N HIS A 118 -11.13 -4.13 4.83
CA HIS A 118 -11.94 -2.92 4.83
C HIS A 118 -11.15 -1.74 4.28
N VAL A 119 -11.77 -0.99 3.37
CA VAL A 119 -11.23 0.27 2.83
C VAL A 119 -11.25 1.33 3.92
N ILE A 120 -10.23 2.18 3.93
CA ILE A 120 -10.06 3.25 4.90
C ILE A 120 -9.82 4.60 4.24
N SER A 121 -9.99 5.69 5.00
CA SER A 121 -9.88 7.07 4.54
C SER A 121 -8.48 7.60 4.29
N LEU A 122 -7.43 6.84 4.59
CA LEU A 122 -6.09 7.11 4.08
C LEU A 122 -5.97 6.62 2.63
N GLY A 123 -5.45 7.45 1.73
CA GLY A 123 -5.19 7.05 0.35
C GLY A 123 -4.28 7.99 -0.40
N ASP A 124 -3.96 7.62 -1.64
CA ASP A 124 -3.23 8.45 -2.59
C ASP A 124 -4.21 9.22 -3.49
N THR A 125 -3.69 10.17 -4.25
CA THR A 125 -4.46 10.87 -5.30
C THR A 125 -3.85 10.58 -6.67
N ILE A 126 -4.68 10.21 -7.64
CA ILE A 126 -4.27 9.95 -9.02
C ILE A 126 -4.92 10.97 -9.95
N LYS A 127 -4.08 11.82 -10.53
CA LYS A 127 -4.45 12.71 -11.63
C LYS A 127 -4.26 11.95 -12.94
N PHE A 128 -5.30 11.91 -13.76
CA PHE A 128 -5.38 11.04 -14.93
C PHE A 128 -5.96 11.80 -16.13
N SER A 129 -5.32 11.71 -17.29
CA SER A 129 -5.83 12.31 -18.54
C SER A 129 -5.42 11.46 -19.74
N LEU A 130 -6.09 11.65 -20.87
CA LEU A 130 -5.62 11.10 -22.14
C LEU A 130 -4.24 11.67 -22.48
N SER A 131 -3.39 10.82 -23.04
CA SER A 131 -2.08 11.21 -23.57
C SER A 131 -2.27 11.79 -24.96
N PRO A 132 -1.67 12.95 -25.29
CA PRO A 132 -1.66 13.47 -26.65
C PRO A 132 -0.93 12.53 -27.63
N THR A 133 -0.09 11.63 -27.11
CA THR A 133 0.66 10.66 -27.91
C THR A 133 0.08 9.26 -27.75
N LYS A 134 -0.35 8.64 -28.85
CA LYS A 134 -0.86 7.26 -28.89
C LYS A 134 0.22 6.17 -28.88
N THR A 135 1.31 6.39 -28.13
CA THR A 135 2.49 5.50 -28.19
C THR A 135 2.92 4.93 -26.84
N ARG A 136 2.70 5.65 -25.74
CA ARG A 136 3.04 5.20 -24.38
C ARG A 136 2.30 5.97 -23.31
N ASP A 137 2.10 5.30 -22.19
CA ASP A 137 1.69 5.94 -20.95
C ASP A 137 2.86 6.74 -20.36
N ARG A 138 2.54 7.83 -19.66
CA ARG A 138 3.51 8.66 -18.95
C ARG A 138 3.11 8.76 -17.49
N LEU A 139 3.84 8.05 -16.64
CA LEU A 139 3.65 8.08 -15.19
C LEU A 139 4.69 9.00 -14.53
N SER A 140 4.22 9.79 -13.56
CA SER A 140 5.05 10.60 -12.67
C SER A 140 4.53 10.51 -11.24
N THR A 141 5.36 10.90 -10.27
CA THR A 141 4.96 10.94 -8.85
C THR A 141 5.75 12.02 -8.10
N ASN A 142 5.23 12.46 -6.96
CA ASN A 142 5.90 13.35 -6.01
C ASN A 142 6.96 12.64 -5.15
N VAL A 143 6.97 11.30 -5.09
CA VAL A 143 7.89 10.53 -4.22
C VAL A 143 9.00 9.86 -5.03
N PRO A 144 10.29 10.11 -4.75
CA PRO A 144 11.40 9.45 -5.46
C PRO A 144 11.47 7.95 -5.13
N GLY A 145 12.01 7.17 -6.07
CA GLY A 145 12.25 5.74 -5.89
C GLY A 145 11.07 4.82 -6.19
N ILE A 146 9.90 5.38 -6.53
CA ILE A 146 8.79 4.60 -7.08
C ILE A 146 9.07 4.32 -8.57
N PRO A 147 9.01 3.06 -9.02
CA PRO A 147 9.19 2.75 -10.43
C PRO A 147 8.18 3.49 -11.31
N LEU A 148 8.63 4.02 -12.44
CA LEU A 148 7.78 4.73 -13.42
C LEU A 148 7.61 3.93 -14.73
N ASP A 149 8.10 2.70 -14.76
CA ASP A 149 8.13 1.79 -15.91
C ASP A 149 7.10 0.66 -15.76
N ASP A 150 7.22 -0.36 -16.61
CA ASP A 150 6.31 -1.53 -16.65
C ASP A 150 6.32 -2.37 -15.37
N SER A 151 7.25 -2.14 -14.43
CA SER A 151 7.18 -2.78 -13.11
C SER A 151 6.15 -2.13 -12.18
N ASN A 152 5.71 -0.89 -12.47
CA ASN A 152 4.68 -0.21 -11.70
C ASN A 152 3.29 -0.82 -11.96
N LEU A 153 2.53 -1.09 -10.89
CA LEU A 153 1.21 -1.71 -11.00
C LEU A 153 0.19 -0.84 -11.77
N ILE A 154 0.31 0.49 -11.75
CA ILE A 154 -0.49 1.39 -12.60
C ILE A 154 -0.25 1.06 -14.07
N ILE A 155 1.00 1.02 -14.51
CA ILE A 155 1.35 0.74 -15.91
C ILE A 155 0.91 -0.67 -16.31
N ARG A 156 1.08 -1.65 -15.41
CA ARG A 156 0.58 -3.02 -15.62
C ARG A 156 -0.95 -3.05 -15.78
N ALA A 157 -1.69 -2.27 -15.00
CA ALA A 157 -3.14 -2.16 -15.12
C ALA A 157 -3.56 -1.60 -16.48
N LEU A 158 -2.91 -0.54 -16.96
CA LEU A 158 -3.21 0.07 -18.26
C LEU A 158 -2.86 -0.86 -19.43
N ASN A 159 -1.72 -1.54 -19.34
CA ASN A 159 -1.33 -2.58 -20.31
C ASN A 159 -2.36 -3.71 -20.37
N LEU A 160 -2.82 -4.20 -19.21
CA LEU A 160 -3.85 -5.24 -19.13
C LEU A 160 -5.18 -4.76 -19.71
N TYR A 161 -5.62 -3.55 -19.35
CA TYR A 161 -6.85 -2.97 -19.85
C TYR A 161 -6.86 -2.87 -21.38
N ARG A 162 -5.78 -2.36 -21.98
CA ARG A 162 -5.61 -2.33 -23.44
C ARG A 162 -5.67 -3.72 -24.05
N LYS A 163 -4.98 -4.70 -23.45
CA LYS A 163 -4.99 -6.10 -23.91
C LYS A 163 -6.40 -6.70 -23.91
N LYS A 164 -7.22 -6.40 -22.90
CA LYS A 164 -8.57 -6.95 -22.73
C LYS A 164 -9.61 -6.29 -23.64
N THR A 165 -9.48 -4.98 -23.87
CA THR A 165 -10.49 -4.17 -24.57
C THR A 165 -10.14 -3.84 -26.02
N GLY A 166 -8.87 -3.96 -26.41
CA GLY A 166 -8.39 -3.56 -27.74
C GLY A 166 -8.28 -2.04 -27.94
N THR A 167 -8.50 -1.23 -26.89
CA THR A 167 -8.34 0.23 -26.99
C THR A 167 -6.89 0.63 -27.28
N ASP A 168 -6.71 1.71 -28.06
CA ASP A 168 -5.43 2.33 -28.36
C ASP A 168 -5.17 3.59 -27.50
N ASN A 169 -5.94 3.76 -26.43
CA ASN A 169 -5.79 4.88 -25.49
C ASN A 169 -4.54 4.72 -24.62
N PHE A 170 -3.77 5.80 -24.55
CA PHE A 170 -2.64 5.97 -23.64
C PHE A 170 -2.89 7.17 -22.75
N PHE A 171 -2.22 7.21 -21.60
CA PHE A 171 -2.58 8.14 -20.54
C PHE A 171 -1.38 8.91 -19.99
N TRP A 172 -1.67 10.12 -19.51
CA TRP A 172 -0.80 10.85 -18.61
C TRP A 172 -1.29 10.63 -17.19
N ILE A 173 -0.40 10.21 -16.30
CA ILE A 173 -0.71 9.87 -14.92
C ILE A 173 0.26 10.60 -14.00
N HIS A 174 -0.28 11.26 -12.99
CA HIS A 174 0.48 11.73 -11.85
C HIS A 174 -0.06 11.13 -10.56
N LEU A 175 0.77 10.35 -9.88
CA LEU A 175 0.50 9.77 -8.58
C LEU A 175 1.02 10.69 -7.48
N ASP A 176 0.13 11.37 -6.79
CA ASP A 176 0.44 12.06 -5.54
C ASP A 176 0.35 11.03 -4.39
N LYS A 177 1.51 10.50 -4.01
CA LYS A 177 1.62 9.43 -3.04
C LYS A 177 1.74 9.99 -1.63
N LYS A 178 0.74 9.68 -0.80
CA LYS A 178 0.71 9.94 0.65
C LYS A 178 0.99 8.66 1.43
N VAL A 179 0.55 7.51 0.90
CA VAL A 179 0.63 6.21 1.55
C VAL A 179 2.08 5.69 1.51
N PRO A 180 2.69 5.36 2.66
CA PRO A 180 4.04 4.81 2.68
C PRO A 180 4.14 3.47 1.95
N THR A 181 5.18 3.30 1.14
CA THR A 181 5.50 2.00 0.51
C THR A 181 5.81 0.94 1.57
N GLY A 182 5.35 -0.29 1.36
CA GLY A 182 5.62 -1.42 2.27
C GLY A 182 4.90 -1.33 3.62
N ALA A 183 3.78 -0.59 3.69
CA ALA A 183 2.99 -0.38 4.91
C ALA A 183 2.01 -1.53 5.23
N GLY A 184 1.77 -2.47 4.32
CA GLY A 184 0.74 -3.50 4.51
C GLY A 184 -0.70 -2.99 4.35
N LEU A 185 -0.85 -1.84 3.69
CA LEU A 185 -2.12 -1.12 3.50
C LEU A 185 -2.70 -1.21 2.07
N GLY A 186 -2.07 -2.00 1.19
CA GLY A 186 -2.56 -2.22 -0.18
C GLY A 186 -2.48 -1.01 -1.12
N GLY A 187 -1.77 0.08 -0.77
CA GLY A 187 -1.76 1.32 -1.56
C GLY A 187 -1.38 1.13 -3.04
N GLY A 188 -0.35 0.33 -3.35
CA GLY A 188 0.02 0.05 -4.75
C GLY A 188 -1.06 -0.72 -5.52
N SER A 189 -1.73 -1.66 -4.85
CA SER A 189 -2.86 -2.42 -5.42
C SER A 189 -4.05 -1.50 -5.69
N SER A 190 -4.36 -0.59 -4.76
CA SER A 190 -5.38 0.43 -4.95
C SER A 190 -5.04 1.34 -6.13
N ASN A 191 -3.78 1.78 -6.26
CA ASN A 191 -3.39 2.64 -7.37
C ASN A 191 -3.64 1.96 -8.73
N ALA A 192 -3.40 0.64 -8.81
CA ALA A 192 -3.67 -0.15 -9.99
C ALA A 192 -5.18 -0.28 -10.29
N ALA A 193 -6.00 -0.54 -9.26
CA ALA A 193 -7.45 -0.62 -9.40
C ALA A 193 -8.05 0.72 -9.85
N THR A 194 -7.61 1.83 -9.24
CA THR A 194 -8.01 3.19 -9.63
C THR A 194 -7.62 3.51 -11.07
N ALA A 195 -6.42 3.12 -11.51
CA ALA A 195 -5.98 3.31 -12.89
C ALA A 195 -6.81 2.48 -13.90
N LEU A 196 -7.14 1.24 -13.54
CA LEU A 196 -7.98 0.36 -14.33
C LEU A 196 -9.41 0.92 -14.48
N TRP A 197 -9.98 1.40 -13.38
CA TRP A 197 -11.29 2.07 -13.37
C TRP A 197 -11.27 3.36 -14.21
N ALA A 198 -10.25 4.20 -14.04
CA ALA A 198 -10.08 5.44 -14.81
C ALA A 198 -9.99 5.18 -16.32
N ALA A 199 -9.19 4.20 -16.74
CA ALA A 199 -9.05 3.83 -18.15
C ALA A 199 -10.38 3.37 -18.76
N ASN A 200 -11.21 2.69 -17.97
CA ASN A 200 -12.56 2.31 -18.37
C ASN A 200 -13.46 3.54 -18.60
N GLN A 201 -13.44 4.51 -17.69
CA GLN A 201 -14.21 5.76 -17.84
C GLN A 201 -13.82 6.52 -19.11
N PHE A 202 -12.53 6.68 -19.39
CA PHE A 202 -12.05 7.34 -20.61
C PHE A 202 -12.37 6.59 -21.90
N SER A 203 -12.71 5.30 -21.81
CA SER A 203 -13.06 4.48 -22.97
C SER A 203 -14.58 4.34 -23.15
N GLY A 204 -15.39 5.08 -22.38
CA GLY A 204 -16.86 4.97 -22.44
C GLY A 204 -17.40 3.73 -21.75
N SER A 205 -16.71 3.23 -20.70
CA SER A 205 -17.11 2.09 -19.88
C SER A 205 -17.31 0.80 -20.70
N LEU A 206 -16.31 0.42 -21.50
CA LEU A 206 -16.33 -0.79 -22.34
C LEU A 206 -16.48 -2.08 -21.54
N ALA A 207 -15.99 -2.09 -20.30
CA ALA A 207 -16.04 -3.22 -19.40
C ALA A 207 -16.99 -2.95 -18.23
N THR A 208 -17.68 -3.98 -17.75
CA THR A 208 -18.46 -3.89 -16.51
C THR A 208 -17.54 -3.86 -15.30
N GLU A 209 -18.02 -3.39 -14.14
CA GLU A 209 -17.23 -3.40 -12.91
C GLU A 209 -16.79 -4.81 -12.51
N LYS A 210 -17.65 -5.80 -12.76
CA LYS A 210 -17.33 -7.22 -12.58
C LYS A 210 -16.15 -7.66 -13.46
N ASP A 211 -16.14 -7.29 -14.74
CA ASP A 211 -15.02 -7.59 -15.64
C ASP A 211 -13.71 -6.97 -15.12
N LEU A 212 -13.76 -5.71 -14.67
CA LEU A 212 -12.58 -5.03 -14.11
C LEU A 212 -12.07 -5.74 -12.85
N GLN A 213 -12.98 -6.14 -11.95
CA GLN A 213 -12.65 -6.89 -10.75
C GLN A 213 -11.97 -8.22 -11.10
N GLU A 214 -12.55 -9.00 -12.01
CA GLU A 214 -11.99 -10.28 -12.46
C GLU A 214 -10.59 -10.12 -13.09
N TRP A 215 -10.42 -9.16 -14.01
CA TRP A 215 -9.13 -8.94 -14.66
C TRP A 215 -8.05 -8.47 -13.68
N SER A 216 -8.44 -7.68 -12.68
CA SER A 216 -7.49 -7.09 -11.75
C SER A 216 -6.73 -8.12 -10.90
N ALA A 217 -7.26 -9.34 -10.77
CA ALA A 217 -6.58 -10.46 -10.12
C ALA A 217 -5.27 -10.88 -10.84
N GLU A 218 -5.14 -10.59 -12.14
CA GLU A 218 -3.89 -10.81 -12.91
C GLU A 218 -2.79 -9.80 -12.52
N ILE A 219 -3.15 -8.67 -11.92
CA ILE A 219 -2.22 -7.62 -11.50
C ILE A 219 -1.64 -7.94 -10.12
N GLY A 220 -2.52 -8.28 -9.16
CA GLY A 220 -2.16 -8.69 -7.81
C GLY A 220 -3.37 -9.08 -6.96
N SER A 221 -3.16 -9.90 -5.93
CA SER A 221 -4.24 -10.51 -5.14
C SER A 221 -5.13 -9.52 -4.40
N ASP A 222 -4.58 -8.38 -3.97
CA ASP A 222 -5.35 -7.34 -3.25
C ASP A 222 -6.09 -6.38 -4.20
N VAL A 223 -5.84 -6.41 -5.52
CA VAL A 223 -6.40 -5.44 -6.47
C VAL A 223 -7.93 -5.62 -6.64
N PRO A 224 -8.48 -6.85 -6.76
CA PRO A 224 -9.93 -7.06 -6.88
C PRO A 224 -10.75 -6.50 -5.72
N PHE A 225 -10.17 -6.44 -4.52
CA PHE A 225 -10.86 -5.90 -3.35
C PHE A 225 -11.27 -4.44 -3.51
N PHE A 226 -10.49 -3.63 -4.21
CA PHE A 226 -10.84 -2.21 -4.42
C PHE A 226 -12.02 -2.04 -5.39
N PHE A 227 -12.49 -3.10 -6.04
CA PHE A 227 -13.75 -3.13 -6.78
C PHE A 227 -14.95 -3.60 -5.92
N SER A 228 -14.78 -3.84 -4.63
CA SER A 228 -15.88 -4.12 -3.70
C SER A 228 -16.60 -2.84 -3.23
N HIS A 229 -17.65 -2.98 -2.42
CA HIS A 229 -18.36 -1.88 -1.77
C HIS A 229 -17.62 -1.27 -0.57
N GLY A 230 -16.43 -1.78 -0.21
CA GLY A 230 -15.57 -1.23 0.84
C GLY A 230 -15.28 -2.18 1.99
N ALA A 231 -16.11 -3.20 2.21
CA ALA A 231 -15.89 -4.23 3.21
C ALA A 231 -16.19 -5.59 2.59
N ALA A 232 -15.22 -6.50 2.65
CA ALA A 232 -15.37 -7.81 2.03
C ALA A 232 -14.62 -8.90 2.79
N TYR A 233 -15.21 -10.09 2.79
CA TYR A 233 -14.54 -11.32 3.16
C TYR A 233 -13.78 -11.85 1.95
N CYS A 234 -12.45 -11.82 2.04
CA CYS A 234 -11.55 -12.18 0.96
C CYS A 234 -10.93 -13.56 1.22
N THR A 235 -10.96 -14.43 0.20
CA THR A 235 -10.39 -15.79 0.25
C THR A 235 -9.48 -16.09 -0.95
N GLY A 236 -8.98 -17.31 -1.05
CA GLY A 236 -7.94 -17.68 -2.03
C GLY A 236 -6.61 -17.06 -1.60
N ARG A 237 -5.92 -16.35 -2.49
CA ARG A 237 -4.78 -15.48 -2.16
C ARG A 237 -5.22 -14.07 -1.73
N GLY A 238 -6.52 -13.83 -1.63
CA GLY A 238 -7.17 -12.53 -1.40
C GLY A 238 -7.97 -12.00 -2.59
N GLU A 239 -7.90 -12.69 -3.74
CA GLU A 239 -8.55 -12.27 -5.00
C GLU A 239 -10.03 -12.67 -5.11
N ILE A 240 -10.49 -13.63 -4.29
CA ILE A 240 -11.89 -14.02 -4.23
C ILE A 240 -12.56 -13.10 -3.23
N VAL A 241 -13.37 -12.16 -3.71
CA VAL A 241 -13.96 -11.08 -2.92
C VAL A 241 -15.45 -11.30 -2.76
N GLU A 242 -15.92 -11.38 -1.51
CA GLU A 242 -17.34 -11.43 -1.17
C GLU A 242 -17.70 -10.23 -0.29
N ASP A 243 -18.47 -9.28 -0.83
CA ASP A 243 -18.91 -8.11 -0.05
C ASP A 243 -19.76 -8.52 1.16
N ILE A 244 -19.58 -7.79 2.27
CA ILE A 244 -20.38 -8.01 3.47
C ILE A 244 -21.45 -6.91 3.63
N PRO A 245 -22.70 -7.27 3.98
CA PRO A 245 -23.84 -6.35 3.94
C PRO A 245 -23.89 -5.34 5.10
N ARG A 246 -23.13 -5.59 6.17
CA ARG A 246 -23.09 -4.72 7.36
C ARG A 246 -21.65 -4.26 7.58
N PRO A 247 -21.25 -3.11 7.01
CA PRO A 247 -19.94 -2.58 7.33
C PRO A 247 -19.90 -2.25 8.83
N ILE A 248 -18.71 -2.41 9.40
CA ILE A 248 -18.38 -1.87 10.71
C ILE A 248 -18.75 -0.37 10.72
N PRO A 249 -19.20 0.22 11.85
CA PRO A 249 -19.59 1.64 11.88
C PRO A 249 -18.52 2.53 11.24
N LEU A 250 -18.92 3.32 10.25
CA LEU A 250 -17.97 4.12 9.44
C LEU A 250 -17.32 5.26 10.24
N ASP A 251 -17.97 5.65 11.32
CA ASP A 251 -17.51 6.65 12.29
C ASP A 251 -16.58 6.07 13.37
N LEU A 252 -16.30 4.76 13.37
CA LEU A 252 -15.33 4.17 14.30
C LEU A 252 -13.91 4.69 13.98
N PRO A 253 -13.31 5.50 14.87
CA PRO A 253 -12.04 6.13 14.56
C PRO A 253 -10.90 5.13 14.72
N MET A 254 -9.82 5.35 13.98
CA MET A 254 -8.59 4.59 14.13
C MET A 254 -7.36 5.47 13.87
N VAL A 255 -6.23 5.00 14.40
CA VAL A 255 -4.91 5.55 14.15
C VAL A 255 -4.03 4.51 13.46
N LEU A 256 -3.33 4.94 12.41
CA LEU A 256 -2.31 4.18 11.72
C LEU A 256 -0.94 4.64 12.18
N ILE A 257 -0.13 3.69 12.64
CA ILE A 257 1.20 3.92 13.18
C ILE A 257 2.18 3.07 12.36
N LYS A 258 2.84 3.71 11.39
CA LYS A 258 3.77 3.04 10.48
C LYS A 258 5.21 3.49 10.78
N PRO A 259 6.07 2.61 11.33
CA PRO A 259 7.47 2.94 11.57
C PRO A 259 8.26 2.99 10.26
N ARG A 260 9.48 3.52 10.30
CA ARG A 260 10.30 3.68 9.08
C ARG A 260 10.59 2.36 8.40
N GLU A 261 10.85 1.31 9.17
CA GLU A 261 11.16 -0.02 8.69
C GLU A 261 10.00 -0.56 7.83
N ALA A 262 10.32 -0.98 6.62
CA ALA A 262 9.42 -1.78 5.81
C ALA A 262 9.51 -3.25 6.23
N CYS A 263 8.40 -3.98 6.18
CA CYS A 263 8.36 -5.41 6.42
C CYS A 263 8.20 -6.13 5.07
N PRO A 264 9.26 -6.75 4.49
CA PRO A 264 9.15 -7.33 3.16
C PRO A 264 8.18 -8.51 3.13
N THR A 265 7.07 -8.39 2.42
CA THR A 265 5.99 -9.40 2.36
C THR A 265 6.52 -10.80 2.08
N ALA A 266 7.38 -10.98 1.07
CA ALA A 266 7.94 -12.28 0.71
C ALA A 266 8.74 -12.92 1.85
N GLU A 267 9.46 -12.12 2.64
CA GLU A 267 10.31 -12.60 3.73
C GLU A 267 9.49 -12.96 4.98
N VAL A 268 8.35 -12.29 5.20
CA VAL A 268 7.35 -12.66 6.21
C VAL A 268 6.71 -14.00 5.85
N TYR A 269 6.21 -14.15 4.62
CA TYR A 269 5.61 -15.41 4.16
C TYR A 269 6.61 -16.57 4.16
N LYS A 270 7.90 -16.31 3.90
CA LYS A 270 8.96 -17.33 3.98
C LYS A 270 9.19 -17.84 5.41
N ARG A 271 9.02 -16.99 6.43
CA ARG A 271 9.14 -17.38 7.85
C ARG A 271 7.85 -17.94 8.43
N PHE A 272 6.72 -17.75 7.76
CA PHE A 272 5.44 -18.26 8.21
C PHE A 272 5.45 -19.79 8.33
N ARG A 273 4.88 -20.28 9.44
CA ARG A 273 4.80 -21.70 9.79
C ARG A 273 3.35 -22.04 10.09
N LEU A 274 2.72 -22.83 9.21
CA LEU A 274 1.28 -23.12 9.26
C LEU A 274 0.86 -23.84 10.55
N ASP A 275 1.73 -24.67 11.11
CA ASP A 275 1.53 -25.37 12.39
C ASP A 275 1.51 -24.43 13.61
N GLN A 276 1.96 -23.18 13.44
CA GLN A 276 1.96 -22.15 14.48
C GLN A 276 0.92 -21.05 14.23
N ALA A 277 0.14 -21.17 13.14
CA ALA A 277 -0.97 -20.29 12.87
C ALA A 277 -2.07 -20.47 13.93
N SER A 278 -2.91 -19.46 14.09
CA SER A 278 -4.09 -19.60 14.96
C SER A 278 -4.98 -20.75 14.47
N SER A 279 -5.77 -21.35 15.35
CA SER A 279 -6.72 -22.42 14.98
C SER A 279 -8.17 -21.92 14.91
N VAL A 280 -8.40 -20.62 15.14
CA VAL A 280 -9.75 -20.04 15.15
C VAL A 280 -10.35 -20.09 13.73
N ASP A 281 -11.63 -20.39 13.61
CA ASP A 281 -12.33 -20.35 12.33
C ASP A 281 -12.51 -18.89 11.87
N PRO A 282 -12.05 -18.50 10.66
CA PRO A 282 -12.29 -17.17 10.10
C PRO A 282 -13.77 -16.76 10.05
N LEU A 283 -14.69 -17.70 9.80
CA LEU A 283 -16.12 -17.41 9.77
C LEU A 283 -16.66 -17.10 11.18
N ALA A 284 -16.12 -17.74 12.21
CA ALA A 284 -16.44 -17.42 13.60
C ALA A 284 -15.93 -16.02 14.00
N LEU A 285 -14.76 -15.59 13.49
CA LEU A 285 -14.27 -14.21 13.67
C LEU A 285 -15.24 -13.21 13.03
N LEU A 286 -15.65 -13.46 11.78
CA LEU A 286 -16.58 -12.60 11.06
C LEU A 286 -17.94 -12.52 11.76
N GLN A 287 -18.47 -13.64 12.25
CA GLN A 287 -19.71 -13.67 13.02
C GLN A 287 -19.61 -12.81 14.29
N LYS A 288 -18.52 -12.97 15.06
CA LYS A 288 -18.29 -12.16 16.26
C LYS A 288 -18.21 -10.66 15.98
N ILE A 289 -17.55 -10.27 14.88
CA ILE A 289 -17.47 -8.87 14.45
C ILE A 289 -18.87 -8.33 14.13
N ASN A 290 -19.69 -9.12 13.44
CA ASN A 290 -21.05 -8.73 13.09
C ASN A 290 -21.98 -8.61 14.31
N GLU A 291 -21.75 -9.42 15.35
CA GLU A 291 -22.55 -9.41 16.58
C GLU A 291 -22.10 -8.35 17.60
N ASN A 292 -20.78 -8.18 17.77
CA ASN A 292 -20.20 -7.43 18.89
C ASN A 292 -19.29 -6.27 18.45
N GLY A 293 -19.08 -6.07 17.15
CA GLY A 293 -18.13 -5.10 16.62
C GLY A 293 -16.68 -5.57 16.70
N ILE A 294 -15.74 -4.65 16.44
CA ILE A 294 -14.31 -4.95 16.49
C ILE A 294 -13.82 -4.94 17.95
N SER A 295 -13.15 -6.02 18.34
CA SER A 295 -12.48 -6.21 19.61
C SER A 295 -11.12 -6.88 19.44
N GLN A 296 -10.28 -6.84 20.47
CA GLN A 296 -8.94 -7.43 20.40
C GLN A 296 -8.92 -8.93 20.05
N ASP A 297 -9.93 -9.71 20.47
CA ASP A 297 -9.99 -11.16 20.24
C ASP A 297 -10.35 -11.54 18.80
N VAL A 298 -10.95 -10.62 18.04
CA VAL A 298 -11.28 -10.86 16.62
C VAL A 298 -10.18 -10.37 15.68
N CYS A 299 -9.32 -9.45 16.12
CA CYS A 299 -8.20 -8.93 15.32
C CYS A 299 -7.00 -9.88 15.28
N VAL A 300 -7.18 -11.04 14.67
CA VAL A 300 -6.14 -12.07 14.50
C VAL A 300 -5.41 -11.86 13.18
N ASN A 301 -4.08 -11.79 13.20
CA ASN A 301 -3.26 -11.77 11.99
C ASN A 301 -2.13 -12.81 12.09
N ASP A 302 -2.26 -13.91 11.33
CA ASP A 302 -1.28 -15.00 11.31
C ASP A 302 0.12 -14.58 10.81
N LEU A 303 0.22 -13.43 10.15
CA LEU A 303 1.49 -12.86 9.69
C LEU A 303 2.19 -11.99 10.75
N GLU A 304 1.55 -11.69 11.88
CA GLU A 304 2.19 -10.95 12.97
C GLU A 304 3.40 -11.69 13.56
N PRO A 305 3.29 -12.96 14.00
CA PRO A 305 4.45 -13.67 14.55
C PRO A 305 5.67 -13.70 13.61
N PRO A 306 5.56 -14.10 12.32
CA PRO A 306 6.71 -14.05 11.43
C PRO A 306 7.16 -12.62 11.14
N ALA A 307 6.27 -11.63 11.03
CA ALA A 307 6.68 -10.22 10.85
C ALA A 307 7.50 -9.71 12.05
N PHE A 308 7.16 -10.13 13.26
CA PHE A 308 7.91 -9.82 14.47
C PHE A 308 9.26 -10.54 14.56
N GLU A 309 9.40 -11.70 13.90
CA GLU A 309 10.71 -12.34 13.70
C GLU A 309 11.57 -11.55 12.69
N VAL A 310 10.97 -11.05 11.60
CA VAL A 310 11.68 -10.24 10.58
C VAL A 310 12.09 -8.87 11.13
N VAL A 311 11.16 -8.20 11.83
CA VAL A 311 11.33 -6.83 12.32
C VAL A 311 10.91 -6.79 13.81
N PRO A 312 11.81 -7.17 14.75
CA PRO A 312 11.49 -7.22 16.17
C PRO A 312 11.05 -5.89 16.80
N SER A 313 11.40 -4.75 16.20
CA SER A 313 10.93 -3.43 16.63
C SER A 313 9.41 -3.29 16.50
N LEU A 314 8.76 -3.97 15.54
CA LEU A 314 7.30 -3.95 15.38
C LEU A 314 6.57 -4.58 16.58
N LYS A 315 7.10 -5.68 17.11
CA LYS A 315 6.53 -6.31 18.31
C LYS A 315 6.58 -5.36 19.50
N ARG A 316 7.72 -4.71 19.70
CA ARG A 316 7.91 -3.72 20.78
C ARG A 316 6.96 -2.54 20.61
N LEU A 317 6.82 -2.03 19.38
CA LEU A 317 5.89 -0.94 19.06
C LEU A 317 4.45 -1.35 19.40
N LYS A 318 3.96 -2.49 18.88
CA LYS A 318 2.60 -2.98 19.17
C LYS A 318 2.35 -3.11 20.68
N GLN A 319 3.30 -3.71 21.41
CA GLN A 319 3.18 -3.87 22.86
C GLN A 319 3.14 -2.53 23.61
N ARG A 320 3.96 -1.56 23.20
CA ARG A 320 3.95 -0.20 23.78
C ARG A 320 2.65 0.54 23.49
N VAL A 321 2.13 0.45 22.25
CA VAL A 321 0.82 1.03 21.88
C VAL A 321 -0.28 0.46 22.74
N LEU A 322 -0.33 -0.88 22.89
CA LEU A 322 -1.32 -1.56 23.73
C LEU A 322 -1.21 -1.18 25.21
N ALA A 323 0.01 -1.07 25.74
CA ALA A 323 0.22 -0.70 27.15
C ALA A 323 -0.11 0.78 27.43
N ALA A 324 0.17 1.66 26.47
CA ALA A 324 -0.01 3.09 26.63
C ALA A 324 -1.46 3.55 26.39
N SER A 325 -2.25 2.80 25.61
CA SER A 325 -3.63 3.19 25.28
C SER A 325 -4.60 3.15 26.47
N ARG A 326 -4.26 2.49 27.58
CA ARG A 326 -5.07 2.43 28.82
C ARG A 326 -6.56 2.11 28.61
N GLY A 327 -6.91 1.39 27.54
CA GLY A 327 -8.30 1.03 27.20
C GLY A 327 -9.00 1.95 26.20
N GLU A 328 -8.32 2.96 25.65
CA GLU A 328 -8.85 3.85 24.61
C GLU A 328 -9.05 3.15 23.26
N TYR A 329 -8.27 2.09 22.99
CA TYR A 329 -8.45 1.28 21.79
C TYR A 329 -9.25 0.01 22.10
N ASN A 330 -10.25 -0.28 21.26
CA ASN A 330 -10.95 -1.57 21.21
C ASN A 330 -10.00 -2.72 20.78
N ALA A 331 -9.05 -2.41 19.90
CA ALA A 331 -8.07 -3.38 19.41
C ALA A 331 -6.79 -2.69 18.90
N VAL A 332 -5.65 -3.37 19.07
CA VAL A 332 -4.36 -3.02 18.47
C VAL A 332 -3.84 -4.23 17.69
N PHE A 333 -3.59 -4.06 16.39
CA PHE A 333 -3.18 -5.14 15.49
C PHE A 333 -2.36 -4.61 14.31
N MET A 334 -1.68 -5.51 13.59
CA MET A 334 -0.93 -5.19 12.39
C MET A 334 -1.79 -5.44 11.14
N SER A 335 -1.74 -4.53 10.15
CA SER A 335 -2.40 -4.75 8.85
C SER A 335 -1.46 -5.48 7.87
N GLY A 336 -2.02 -6.41 7.08
CA GLY A 336 -1.31 -7.18 6.06
C GLY A 336 -0.09 -7.92 6.63
N SER A 337 1.02 -7.89 5.89
CA SER A 337 2.33 -8.38 6.37
C SER A 337 3.12 -7.32 7.13
N GLY A 338 2.48 -6.22 7.55
CA GLY A 338 3.13 -5.05 8.13
C GLY A 338 3.70 -4.07 7.10
N SER A 339 4.30 -2.97 7.54
CA SER A 339 4.68 -2.66 8.92
C SER A 339 3.71 -1.81 9.74
N THR A 340 2.53 -1.43 9.22
CA THR A 340 1.59 -0.58 9.96
C THR A 340 0.92 -1.32 11.13
N ILE A 341 0.99 -0.71 12.31
CA ILE A 341 0.15 -1.02 13.47
C ILE A 341 -1.08 -0.12 13.44
N VAL A 342 -2.25 -0.70 13.69
CA VAL A 342 -3.55 -0.04 13.70
C VAL A 342 -4.07 -0.07 15.14
N GLY A 343 -4.43 1.08 15.68
CA GLY A 343 -5.24 1.20 16.90
C GLY A 343 -6.66 1.60 16.51
N ILE A 344 -7.65 0.76 16.79
CA ILE A 344 -9.08 1.05 16.53
C ILE A 344 -9.75 1.47 17.83
N GLY A 345 -10.60 2.49 17.78
CA GLY A 345 -11.40 3.00 18.91
C GLY A 345 -11.11 4.46 19.26
N SER A 346 -9.92 4.93 18.94
CA SER A 346 -9.49 6.32 19.12
C SER A 346 -8.61 6.74 17.94
N PRO A 347 -8.71 8.00 17.47
CA PRO A 347 -7.82 8.56 16.45
C PRO A 347 -6.47 9.00 17.04
N ASP A 348 -6.38 9.16 18.36
CA ASP A 348 -5.23 9.76 19.03
C ASP A 348 -4.10 8.74 19.16
N PRO A 349 -2.90 8.99 18.62
CA PRO A 349 -1.73 8.15 18.88
C PRO A 349 -1.28 8.26 20.34
N PRO A 350 -0.73 7.21 20.97
CA PRO A 350 -0.29 7.29 22.35
C PRO A 350 0.87 8.27 22.53
N GLN A 351 0.87 9.02 23.64
CA GLN A 351 1.79 10.14 23.87
C GLN A 351 3.28 9.82 23.67
N PHE A 352 3.72 8.60 23.99
CA PHE A 352 5.13 8.20 23.85
C PHE A 352 5.64 8.27 22.41
N ILE A 353 4.76 8.24 21.40
CA ILE A 353 5.15 8.37 20.00
C ILE A 353 5.76 9.76 19.72
N TYR A 354 5.27 10.79 20.42
CA TYR A 354 5.78 12.15 20.29
C TYR A 354 7.00 12.41 21.17
N ASP A 355 7.06 11.78 22.34
CA ASP A 355 8.08 12.06 23.35
C ASP A 355 9.40 11.31 23.09
N ASP A 356 9.33 10.14 22.45
CA ASP A 356 10.48 9.24 22.29
C ASP A 356 11.18 9.44 20.93
N ASP A 357 12.49 9.67 20.98
CA ASP A 357 13.32 9.92 19.80
C ASP A 357 13.28 8.79 18.78
N ASP A 358 13.07 7.56 19.25
CA ASP A 358 12.97 6.36 18.40
C ASP A 358 11.75 6.39 17.46
N TYR A 359 10.74 7.23 17.73
CA TYR A 359 9.50 7.32 16.94
C TYR A 359 9.27 8.65 16.22
N LYS A 360 10.22 9.59 16.28
CA LYS A 360 10.11 10.92 15.64
C LYS A 360 9.76 10.91 14.15
N ASP A 361 10.12 9.84 13.46
CA ASP A 361 9.91 9.69 12.02
C ASP A 361 8.88 8.61 11.66
N VAL A 362 8.05 8.23 12.62
CA VAL A 362 6.89 7.35 12.39
C VAL A 362 5.87 8.11 11.55
N PHE A 363 5.35 7.45 10.53
CA PHE A 363 4.20 7.96 9.81
C PHE A 363 2.94 7.70 10.66
N LEU A 364 2.21 8.77 10.94
CA LEU A 364 0.94 8.75 11.64
C LEU A 364 -0.16 9.21 10.70
N SER A 365 -1.29 8.52 10.73
CA SER A 365 -2.51 8.97 10.05
C SER A 365 -3.71 8.53 10.85
N GLU A 366 -4.57 9.48 11.15
CA GLU A 366 -5.95 9.17 11.49
C GLU A 366 -6.63 8.56 10.26
N ALA A 367 -7.55 7.64 10.51
CA ALA A 367 -8.38 7.06 9.48
C ALA A 367 -9.74 6.66 10.06
N SER A 368 -10.64 6.35 9.14
CA SER A 368 -11.99 5.85 9.36
C SER A 368 -12.30 4.86 8.25
N PHE A 369 -13.33 4.04 8.44
CA PHE A 369 -13.78 3.13 7.41
C PHE A 369 -14.48 3.86 6.28
N LEU A 370 -14.28 3.38 5.05
CA LEU A 370 -14.91 3.92 3.86
C LEU A 370 -15.63 2.84 3.07
N THR A 371 -16.73 3.23 2.46
CA THR A 371 -17.50 2.45 1.50
C THR A 371 -17.74 3.27 0.24
N ARG A 372 -18.20 2.62 -0.83
CA ARG A 372 -18.65 3.29 -2.04
C ARG A 372 -19.90 2.62 -2.59
N GLN A 373 -20.62 3.36 -3.43
CA GLN A 373 -21.75 2.82 -4.17
C GLN A 373 -21.27 2.07 -5.41
N GLU A 374 -22.09 1.13 -5.88
CA GLU A 374 -21.85 0.42 -7.14
C GLU A 374 -21.67 1.42 -8.30
N ASN A 375 -20.74 1.13 -9.21
CA ASN A 375 -20.40 1.98 -10.36
C ASN A 375 -19.85 3.38 -10.01
N GLN A 376 -19.61 3.70 -8.74
CA GLN A 376 -18.90 4.90 -8.31
C GLN A 376 -17.50 4.53 -7.81
N TRP A 377 -16.53 5.44 -7.95
CA TRP A 377 -15.23 5.26 -7.31
C TRP A 377 -15.23 5.86 -5.90
N TYR A 378 -14.32 5.41 -5.04
CA TYR A 378 -14.17 5.99 -3.70
C TYR A 378 -13.89 7.48 -3.76
N THR A 379 -14.48 8.22 -2.83
CA THR A 379 -14.25 9.65 -2.63
C THR A 379 -13.36 9.87 -1.42
N GLU A 380 -12.44 10.84 -1.51
CA GLU A 380 -11.69 11.28 -0.34
C GLU A 380 -12.70 11.95 0.62
N PRO A 381 -12.75 11.56 1.91
CA PRO A 381 -13.66 12.18 2.84
C PRO A 381 -13.29 13.65 3.00
N SER A 382 -14.30 14.52 2.95
CA SER A 382 -14.12 15.94 3.23
C SER A 382 -13.58 16.08 4.66
N SER A 383 -12.40 16.68 4.83
CA SER A 383 -11.90 17.04 6.15
C SER A 383 -12.96 17.86 6.86
N SER A 384 -13.57 17.32 7.92
CA SER A 384 -14.45 18.11 8.78
C SER A 384 -13.66 19.33 9.26
N PRO A 385 -14.19 20.56 9.13
CA PRO A 385 -13.50 21.71 9.70
C PRO A 385 -13.40 21.48 11.20
N ALA A 386 -12.16 21.44 11.71
CA ALA A 386 -11.90 21.48 13.14
C ALA A 386 -12.77 22.60 13.73
N SER A 387 -13.61 22.26 14.71
CA SER A 387 -14.47 23.21 15.40
C SER A 387 -13.60 24.34 15.95
N SER A 388 -13.59 25.47 15.23
CA SER A 388 -13.04 26.71 15.73
C SER A 388 -13.93 27.15 16.88
N PHE A 389 -13.51 26.86 18.10
CA PHE A 389 -14.04 27.54 19.28
C PHE A 389 -13.71 29.03 19.15
N THR A 390 -14.62 29.79 18.57
CA THR A 390 -14.66 31.24 18.73
C THR A 390 -15.04 31.51 20.18
N LYS A 391 -14.09 32.07 20.94
CA LYS A 391 -14.38 32.75 22.21
C LYS A 391 -15.31 33.92 21.90
N GLU A 392 -16.60 33.74 22.15
CA GLU A 392 -17.54 34.86 22.30
C GLU A 392 -17.27 35.57 23.64
N GLU A 393 -16.80 36.80 23.50
CA GLU A 393 -17.21 38.01 24.21
C GLU A 393 -17.58 37.88 25.70
N ALA A 394 -16.59 38.14 26.55
CA ALA A 394 -16.81 38.72 27.88
C ALA A 394 -16.52 40.23 27.82
N SER A 395 -17.54 41.04 27.52
CA SER A 395 -17.56 42.47 27.87
C SER A 395 -18.95 43.06 27.63
N ASN A 396 -19.73 43.25 28.69
CA ASN A 396 -20.52 44.46 29.01
C ASN A 396 -21.66 44.13 29.98
N VAL A 397 -21.39 44.28 31.27
CA VAL A 397 -22.38 44.75 32.25
C VAL A 397 -21.66 45.73 33.16
N GLU A 398 -21.72 47.01 32.79
CA GLU A 398 -21.98 48.14 33.69
C GLU A 398 -22.53 49.32 32.89
#